data_AF-A0AAD6UCI4-F1
#
_entry.id   AF-A0AAD6UCI4-F1
#
_cell.length_a   1.000
_cell.length_b   1.000
_cell.length_c   1.000
_cell.angle_alpha   90.00
_cell.angle_beta   90.00
_cell.angle_gamma   90.00
#
_symmetry.space_group_name_H-M   'P 1'
#
loop_
_entity.id
_entity.type
_entity.pdbx_description
1 polymer ?
#
loop_
_entity_poly.entity_id
_entity_poly.type
_entity_poly.pdbx_seq_one_letter_code
_entity_poly.pdbx_strand_id
1 'polypeptide(L)' 'MDAPLHPPLRIDALTSKPLSAKSTQKRLESFLQDFQDRTTAAQSGHTAVTVQVRKLRDALKEEKEALKLLKWVGYA' A
#
# COMPACT_ATOMS: atom_id res chain seq x y z
N MET A 1 3.42 -8.00 38.30
CA MET A 1 4.07 -8.13 36.98
C MET A 1 4.86 -6.86 36.74
N ASP A 2 6.13 -6.98 36.39
CA ASP A 2 6.99 -5.83 36.10
C ASP A 2 6.61 -5.20 34.75
N ALA A 3 6.57 -3.88 34.70
CA ALA A 3 6.31 -3.14 33.47
C ALA A 3 7.50 -3.25 32.51
N PRO A 4 7.28 -3.33 31.18
CA PRO A 4 8.38 -3.38 30.23
C PRO A 4 9.26 -2.13 30.31
N LEU A 5 10.58 -2.33 30.42
CA LEU A 5 11.60 -1.27 30.52
C LEU A 5 11.54 -0.25 29.36
N HIS A 6 11.04 -0.68 28.21
CA HIS A 6 10.83 0.17 27.03
C HIS A 6 9.43 -0.10 26.47
N PRO A 7 8.40 0.62 26.95
CA PRO A 7 7.07 0.47 26.39
C PRO A 7 7.10 0.89 24.91
N PRO A 8 6.33 0.23 24.03
CA PRO A 8 6.26 0.60 22.63
C PRO A 8 5.74 2.03 22.47
N LEU A 9 6.22 2.70 21.42
CA LEU A 9 5.79 4.04 21.08
C LEU A 9 4.28 4.06 20.86
N ARG A 10 3.58 4.99 21.52
CA ARG A 10 2.16 5.23 21.29
C ARG A 10 2.01 6.17 20.09
N ILE A 11 1.12 5.82 19.17
CA ILE A 11 0.84 6.61 17.97
C ILE A 11 -0.64 7.01 18.04
N ASP A 12 -0.90 8.32 18.09
CA ASP A 12 -2.24 8.88 18.08
C ASP A 12 -2.54 9.52 16.71
N ALA A 13 -3.73 9.26 16.18
CA ALA A 13 -4.14 9.81 14.89
C ALA A 13 -4.56 11.28 15.03
N LEU A 14 -3.85 12.19 14.37
CA LEU A 14 -4.21 13.61 14.34
C LEU A 14 -5.36 13.88 13.37
N THR A 15 -5.35 13.24 12.21
CA THR A 15 -6.39 13.38 11.17
C THR A 15 -6.46 12.13 10.29
N SER A 16 -7.58 11.96 9.58
CA SER A 16 -7.75 10.94 8.53
C SER A 16 -8.43 11.55 7.31
N LYS A 17 -7.93 11.26 6.11
CA LYS A 17 -8.48 11.74 4.84
C LYS A 17 -8.56 10.58 3.84
N PRO A 18 -9.73 10.34 3.21
CA PRO A 18 -9.84 9.35 2.15
C PRO A 18 -8.94 9.67 0.96
N LEU A 19 -8.43 8.63 0.30
CA LEU A 19 -7.64 8.73 -0.93
C LEU A 19 -8.40 8.13 -2.10
N SER A 20 -8.26 8.74 -3.27
CA SER A 20 -8.77 8.15 -4.52
C SER A 20 -7.92 6.95 -4.94
N ALA A 21 -8.53 5.97 -5.62
CA ALA A 21 -7.82 4.81 -6.16
C ALA A 21 -6.63 5.21 -7.06
N LYS A 22 -6.80 6.25 -7.90
CA LYS A 22 -5.73 6.78 -8.76
C LYS A 22 -4.54 7.31 -7.94
N SER A 23 -4.82 8.10 -6.90
CA SER A 23 -3.75 8.62 -6.03
C SER A 23 -3.07 7.51 -5.23
N THR A 24 -3.82 6.49 -4.80
CA THR A 24 -3.30 5.34 -4.08
C THR A 24 -2.37 4.52 -4.97
N GLN A 25 -2.76 4.25 -6.22
CA GLN A 25 -1.92 3.52 -7.17
C GLN A 25 -0.55 4.18 -7.36
N LYS A 26 -0.53 5.50 -7.63
CA LYS A 26 0.73 6.24 -7.81
C LYS A 26 1.61 6.18 -6.56
N ARG A 27 1.03 6.33 -5.36
CA ARG A 27 1.77 6.26 -4.09
C ARG A 27 2.34 4.87 -3.82
N LEU A 28 1.60 3.81 -4.17
CA LEU A 28 2.06 2.43 -4.01
C LEU A 28 3.22 2.09 -4.94
N GLU A 29 3.20 2.58 -6.18
CA GLU A 29 4.30 2.39 -7.14
C GLU A 29 5.59 3.04 -6.61
N SER A 30 5.52 4.30 -6.15
CA SER A 30 6.67 4.97 -5.53
C SER A 30 7.15 4.26 -4.26
N PHE A 31 6.22 3.89 -3.37
CA PHE A 31 6.57 3.16 -2.15
C PHE A 31 7.26 1.83 -2.44
N LEU A 32 6.77 1.05 -3.41
CA LEU A 32 7.38 -0.23 -3.77
C LEU A 32 8.80 -0.04 -4.29
N GLN A 33 9.05 0.99 -5.09
CA GLN A 33 10.39 1.31 -5.58
C GLN A 33 11.33 1.63 -4.41
N ASP A 34 10.96 2.63 -3.59
CA ASP A 34 11.75 3.05 -2.43
C ASP A 34 11.98 1.89 -1.44
N PHE A 35 10.96 1.04 -1.25
CA PHE A 35 11.04 -0.11 -0.38
C PHE A 35 11.99 -1.17 -0.92
N GLN A 36 11.98 -1.47 -2.22
CA GLN A 36 12.94 -2.40 -2.83
C GLN A 36 14.37 -1.87 -2.70
N ASP A 37 14.59 -0.57 -2.94
CA ASP A 37 15.91 0.04 -2.85
C ASP A 37 16.46 -0.06 -1.41
N ARG A 38 15.61 0.20 -0.41
CA ARG A 38 15.96 0.06 1.01
C ARG A 38 16.16 -1.38 1.45
N THR A 39 15.33 -2.31 0.96
CA THR A 39 15.40 -3.73 1.36
C THR A 39 16.64 -4.39 0.76
N THR A 40 16.98 -4.06 -0.49
CA THR A 40 18.23 -4.49 -1.15
C THR A 40 19.45 -3.99 -0.39
N ALA A 41 19.43 -2.71 0.04
CA ALA A 41 20.50 -2.13 0.82
C ALA A 41 20.61 -2.70 2.25
N ALA A 42 19.49 -3.06 2.88
CA ALA A 42 19.44 -3.53 4.26
C ALA A 42 19.60 -5.04 4.44
N GLN A 43 19.68 -5.83 3.34
CA GLN A 43 19.70 -7.31 3.36
C GLN A 43 18.59 -7.94 4.23
N SER A 44 17.46 -7.25 4.43
CA SER A 44 16.43 -7.67 5.38
C SER A 44 15.29 -8.42 4.69
N GLY A 45 14.81 -9.50 5.32
CA GLY A 45 13.82 -10.43 4.77
C GLY A 45 12.37 -9.94 4.83
N HIS A 46 12.05 -8.74 4.35
CA HIS A 46 10.66 -8.24 4.31
C HIS A 46 9.87 -8.71 3.07
N THR A 47 10.04 -9.97 2.68
CA THR A 47 9.43 -10.57 1.49
C THR A 47 7.90 -10.60 1.58
N ALA A 48 7.35 -10.90 2.76
CA ALA A 48 5.90 -10.96 2.97
C ALA A 48 5.21 -9.60 2.74
N VAL A 49 5.81 -8.52 3.25
CA VAL A 49 5.29 -7.14 3.07
C VAL A 49 5.29 -6.78 1.59
N THR A 50 6.39 -7.06 0.89
CA THR A 50 6.49 -6.82 -0.55
C THR A 50 5.38 -7.53 -1.32
N VAL A 51 5.13 -8.80 -1.02
CA VAL A 51 4.10 -9.60 -1.70
C VAL A 51 2.71 -9.00 -1.49
N GLN A 52 2.37 -8.62 -0.26
CA GLN A 52 1.06 -8.04 0.04
C GLN A 52 0.85 -6.69 -0.66
N VAL A 53 1.88 -5.85 -0.68
CA VAL A 53 1.81 -4.53 -1.34
C VAL A 53 1.72 -4.69 -2.87
N ARG A 54 2.38 -5.70 -3.45
CA ARG A 54 2.21 -6.05 -4.88
C ARG A 54 0.78 -6.51 -5.19
N LYS A 55 0.20 -7.39 -4.36
CA LYS A 55 -1.20 -7.82 -4.52
C LYS A 55 -2.17 -6.63 -4.48
N LEU A 56 -1.95 -5.69 -3.57
CA LEU A 56 -2.78 -4.48 -3.48
C LEU A 56 -2.67 -3.62 -4.74
N ARG A 57 -1.46 -3.42 -5.27
CA ARG A 57 -1.24 -2.71 -6.55
C ARG A 57 -2.01 -3.37 -7.69
N ASP A 58 -1.94 -4.70 -7.77
CA ASP A 58 -2.57 -5.46 -8.85
C ASP A 58 -4.11 -5.39 -8.75
N ALA A 59 -4.67 -5.54 -7.55
CA ALA A 59 -6.10 -5.38 -7.31
C ALA A 59 -6.64 -3.98 -7.69
N LEU A 60 -5.89 -2.90 -7.37
CA LEU A 60 -6.27 -1.54 -7.77
C LEU A 60 -6.23 -1.33 -9.29
N LYS A 61 -5.31 -2.01 -9.98
CA LYS A 61 -5.24 -1.98 -11.44
C LYS A 61 -6.43 -2.71 -12.05
N GLU A 62 -6.79 -3.88 -11.53
CA GLU A 62 -7.95 -4.66 -11.95
C GLU A 62 -9.26 -3.87 -11.76
N GLU A 63 -9.46 -3.26 -10.59
CA GLU A 63 -10.63 -2.41 -10.32
C GLU A 63 -10.75 -1.28 -11.35
N LYS A 64 -9.64 -0.61 -11.66
CA LYS A 64 -9.62 0.47 -12.66
C LYS A 64 -10.02 -0.02 -14.05
N GLU A 65 -9.54 -1.19 -14.48
CA GLU A 65 -9.91 -1.76 -15.78
C GLU A 65 -11.37 -2.24 -15.80
N ALA A 66 -11.85 -2.85 -14.72
CA ALA A 66 -13.26 -3.24 -14.58
C ALA A 66 -14.20 -2.03 -14.65
N LEU A 67 -13.85 -0.92 -13.99
CA LEU A 67 -14.61 0.33 -14.05
C LEU A 67 -14.63 0.95 -15.46
N LYS A 68 -13.55 0.80 -16.24
CA LYS A 68 -13.56 1.23 -17.65
C LYS A 68 -14.49 0.38 -18.50
N LEU A 69 -14.47 -0.94 -18.32
CA LEU A 69 -15.34 -1.87 -19.05
C LEU A 69 -16.81 -1.64 -18.73
N LEU A 70 -17.16 -1.45 -17.46
CA LEU A 70 -18.51 -1.10 -17.02
C LEU A 70 -19.01 0.19 -17.66
N LYS A 71 -18.16 1.22 -17.75
CA LYS A 71 -18.50 2.45 -18.47
C LYS A 71 -18.76 2.17 -19.94
N TRP A 72 -17.92 1.39 -20.61
CA TRP A 72 -18.07 1.11 -22.03
C TRP A 72 -19.37 0.34 -22.36
N VAL A 73 -19.74 -0.65 -21.55
CA VAL A 73 -20.99 -1.42 -21.71
C VAL A 73 -22.23 -0.57 -21.43
N GLY A 74 -22.17 0.40 -20.50
CA GLY A 74 -23.30 1.29 -20.21
C GLY A 74 -23.59 2.36 -21.27
N TYR A 75 -22.72 2.52 -22.27
CA TYR A 75 -22.91 3.44 -23.42
C TYR A 75 -23.23 2.72 -24.74
N ALA A 76 -23.30 1.38 -24.74
CA ALA A 76 -23.71 0.55 -25.88
C ALA A 76 -25.19 0.18 -25.79
#